data_AF-A0A2G9S2A0-F1
#
_entry.id   AF-A0A2G9S2A0-F1
#
_cell.length_a   1.000
_cell.length_b   1.000
_cell.length_c   1.000
_cell.angle_alpha   90.00
_cell.angle_beta   90.00
_cell.angle_gamma   90.00
#
_symmetry.space_group_name_H-M   'P 1'
#
loop_
_entity.id
_entity.type
_entity.pdbx_description
1 polymer ?
#
loop_
_entity_poly.entity_id
_entity_poly.type
_entity_poly.pdbx_seq_one_letter_code
_entity_poly.pdbx_strand_id
1 'polypeptide(L)'
;ILSMFPKLMSTLPGPHQKLFINFENLRAFVRETVKSHQEVLDENYPQDFIDCFLIKMEEEKQNPNTEFHEENLLGSVLDLFFAGTETTSNTLRYAFIIMMKYPEVQEKVQREIDTVVGQNRLPSVEDRSKMPYIDAVIHEIQRFADILPTGLLHATSKDTTFRGYHIPKRMCAGEGLARMELFLFFTTILQRFTLKPTVNRKDLEITPEPKTNASRARNYKMLAVPR
;
A
#
# COMPACT_ATOMS: atom_id res chain seq x y z
N ILE A 1 4.99 -12.10 -18.46
CA ILE A 1 5.03 -12.02 -19.94
C ILE A 1 5.64 -10.70 -20.41
N LEU A 2 5.15 -9.56 -19.92
CA LEU A 2 5.71 -8.23 -20.22
C LEU A 2 7.22 -8.13 -19.95
N SER A 3 7.68 -8.62 -18.80
CA SER A 3 9.10 -8.69 -18.43
C SER A 3 9.91 -9.75 -19.18
N MET A 4 9.26 -10.73 -19.80
CA MET A 4 9.93 -11.82 -20.52
C MET A 4 10.26 -11.44 -21.97
N PHE A 5 9.45 -10.57 -22.60
CA PHE A 5 9.64 -10.13 -23.99
C PHE A 5 9.40 -8.62 -24.16
N PRO A 6 10.15 -7.75 -23.46
CA PRO A 6 9.84 -6.32 -23.39
C PRO A 6 9.83 -5.62 -24.76
N LYS A 7 10.80 -5.91 -25.64
CA LYS A 7 10.88 -5.32 -27.00
C LYS A 7 9.74 -5.72 -27.92
N LEU A 8 9.20 -6.93 -27.74
CA LEU A 8 8.06 -7.40 -28.52
C LEU A 8 6.76 -6.81 -27.97
N MET A 9 6.62 -6.80 -26.65
CA MET A 9 5.43 -6.28 -25.99
C MET A 9 5.31 -4.76 -26.09
N SER A 10 6.40 -4.02 -26.31
CA SER A 10 6.32 -2.58 -26.57
C SER A 10 5.70 -2.25 -27.92
N THR A 11 5.75 -3.15 -28.91
CA THR A 11 5.25 -2.89 -30.27
C THR A 11 3.89 -3.53 -30.55
N LEU A 12 3.54 -4.61 -29.85
CA LEU A 12 2.26 -5.28 -30.05
C LEU A 12 1.09 -4.49 -29.44
N PRO A 13 -0.06 -4.39 -30.13
CA PRO A 13 -1.25 -3.80 -29.55
C PRO A 13 -1.84 -4.69 -28.45
N GLY A 14 -2.40 -4.09 -27.40
CA GLY A 14 -3.13 -4.83 -26.36
C GLY A 14 -3.34 -4.02 -25.08
N PRO A 15 -4.00 -4.60 -24.06
CA PRO A 15 -4.31 -3.90 -22.81
C PRO A 15 -3.08 -3.35 -22.07
N HIS A 16 -1.92 -3.96 -22.26
CA HIS A 16 -0.64 -3.52 -21.69
C HIS A 16 -0.15 -2.19 -22.29
N GLN A 17 -0.55 -1.81 -23.50
CA GLN A 17 -0.24 -0.49 -24.04
C GLN A 17 -0.90 0.62 -23.22
N LYS A 18 -2.11 0.37 -22.71
CA LYS A 18 -2.77 1.29 -21.77
C LYS A 18 -2.01 1.39 -20.44
N LEU A 19 -1.39 0.29 -19.98
CA LEU A 19 -0.53 0.31 -18.80
C LEU A 19 0.68 1.24 -19.03
N PHE A 20 1.34 1.14 -20.17
CA PHE A 20 2.48 2.02 -20.50
C PHE A 20 2.07 3.49 -20.60
N ILE A 21 0.96 3.80 -21.26
CA ILE A 21 0.44 5.17 -21.35
C ILE A 21 0.13 5.72 -19.94
N ASN A 22 -0.54 4.93 -19.09
CA ASN A 22 -0.84 5.36 -17.73
C ASN A 22 0.43 5.57 -16.90
N PHE A 23 1.46 4.72 -17.08
CA PHE A 23 2.74 4.87 -16.38
C PHE A 23 3.47 6.14 -16.82
N GLU A 24 3.49 6.47 -18.10
CA GLU A 24 4.06 7.73 -18.60
C GLU A 24 3.30 8.95 -18.08
N ASN A 25 1.97 8.90 -18.01
CA ASN A 25 1.18 9.98 -17.42
C ASN A 25 1.51 10.19 -15.94
N LEU A 26 1.66 9.11 -15.17
CA LEU A 26 2.03 9.20 -13.76
C LEU A 26 3.46 9.74 -13.60
N ARG A 27 4.39 9.28 -14.44
CA ARG A 27 5.77 9.77 -14.45
C ARG A 27 5.84 11.26 -14.82
N ALA A 28 5.01 11.71 -15.75
CA ALA A 28 4.90 13.13 -16.11
C ALA A 28 4.37 13.97 -14.93
N PHE A 29 3.33 13.49 -14.25
CA PHE A 29 2.79 14.13 -13.04
C PHE A 29 3.83 14.25 -11.92
N VAL A 30 4.57 13.17 -11.63
CA VAL A 30 5.64 13.19 -10.62
C VAL A 30 6.74 14.17 -11.02
N ARG A 31 7.14 14.19 -12.30
CA ARG A 31 8.15 15.13 -12.79
C ARG A 31 7.71 16.59 -12.63
N GLU A 32 6.46 16.90 -12.93
CA GLU A 32 5.92 18.25 -12.74
C GLU A 32 5.89 18.62 -11.25
N THR A 33 5.51 17.69 -10.38
CA THR A 33 5.56 17.87 -8.93
C THR A 33 6.98 18.15 -8.43
N VAL A 34 7.97 17.39 -8.90
CA VAL A 34 9.39 17.60 -8.55
C VAL A 34 9.87 18.98 -8.98
N LYS A 35 9.50 19.44 -10.18
CA LYS A 35 9.83 20.79 -10.65
C LYS A 35 9.27 21.87 -9.73
N SER A 36 8.00 21.74 -9.32
CA SER A 36 7.41 22.68 -8.38
C SER A 36 8.15 22.74 -7.05
N HIS A 37 8.68 21.61 -6.55
CA HIS A 37 9.51 21.60 -5.34
C HIS A 37 10.87 22.28 -5.57
N GLN A 38 11.52 22.05 -6.71
CA GLN A 38 12.78 22.71 -7.06
C GLN A 38 12.67 24.24 -7.10
N GLU A 39 11.51 24.78 -7.50
CA GLU A 39 11.29 26.24 -7.59
C GLU A 39 11.16 26.92 -6.22
N VAL A 40 10.75 26.17 -5.18
CA VAL A 40 10.43 26.72 -3.84
C VAL A 40 11.25 26.08 -2.71
N LEU A 41 12.26 25.27 -3.04
CA LEU A 41 13.05 24.49 -2.09
C LEU A 41 13.75 25.40 -1.07
N ASP A 42 13.50 25.15 0.22
CA ASP A 42 14.29 25.69 1.34
C ASP A 42 15.08 24.56 2.00
N GLU A 43 16.39 24.56 1.82
CA GLU A 43 17.29 23.55 2.36
C GLU A 43 17.23 23.44 3.90
N ASN A 44 16.83 24.50 4.60
CA ASN A 44 16.72 24.50 6.06
C ASN A 44 15.39 23.93 6.55
N TYR A 45 14.41 23.76 5.66
CA TYR A 45 13.06 23.34 6.00
C TYR A 45 12.48 22.39 4.94
N PRO A 46 13.01 21.16 4.81
CA PRO A 46 12.45 20.16 3.90
C PRO A 46 11.04 19.77 4.33
N GLN A 47 10.08 19.85 3.41
CA GLN A 47 8.66 19.60 3.72
C GLN A 47 8.29 18.13 3.56
N ASP A 48 8.90 17.43 2.61
CA ASP A 48 8.57 16.05 2.31
C ASP A 48 9.76 15.23 1.76
N PHE A 49 9.44 14.04 1.23
CA PHE A 49 10.43 13.13 0.65
C PHE A 49 11.17 13.73 -0.55
N ILE A 50 10.47 14.50 -1.40
CA ILE A 50 11.06 15.10 -2.60
C ILE A 50 12.10 16.13 -2.19
N ASP A 51 11.78 17.03 -1.26
CA ASP A 51 12.72 18.02 -0.75
C ASP A 51 13.96 17.36 -0.12
N CYS A 52 13.75 16.37 0.75
CA CYS A 52 14.84 15.61 1.35
C CYS A 52 15.77 14.99 0.30
N PHE A 53 15.20 14.42 -0.77
CA PHE A 53 15.98 13.82 -1.84
C PHE A 53 16.71 14.86 -2.68
N LEU A 54 16.07 16.00 -3.00
CA LEU A 54 16.69 17.10 -3.74
C LEU A 54 17.89 17.70 -2.98
N ILE A 55 17.75 17.94 -1.67
CA ILE A 55 18.85 18.37 -0.81
C ILE A 55 19.98 17.34 -0.85
N LYS A 56 19.64 16.05 -0.78
CA LYS A 56 20.63 14.98 -0.85
C LYS A 56 21.37 14.92 -2.19
N MET A 57 20.68 15.19 -3.30
CA MET A 57 21.31 15.31 -4.62
C MET A 57 22.33 16.44 -4.65
N GLU A 58 22.03 17.57 -4.03
CA GLU A 58 22.95 18.72 -3.97
C GLU A 58 24.18 18.43 -3.10
N GLU A 59 24.00 17.77 -1.95
CA GLU A 59 25.11 17.30 -1.10
C GLU A 59 26.06 16.35 -1.85
N GLU A 60 25.50 15.50 -2.72
CA GLU A 60 26.27 14.47 -3.45
C GLU A 60 26.70 14.89 -4.86
N LYS A 61 26.50 16.15 -5.26
CA LYS A 61 26.79 16.62 -6.63
C LYS A 61 28.24 16.39 -7.11
N GLN A 62 29.18 16.26 -6.17
CA GLN A 62 30.60 16.02 -6.46
C GLN A 62 30.97 14.53 -6.51
N ASN A 63 30.04 13.63 -6.18
CA ASN A 63 30.24 12.18 -6.20
C ASN A 63 29.80 11.61 -7.57
N PRO A 64 30.73 11.19 -8.45
CA PRO A 64 30.37 10.66 -9.76
C PRO A 64 29.67 9.29 -9.71
N ASN A 65 29.69 8.61 -8.57
CA ASN A 65 29.03 7.31 -8.34
C ASN A 65 27.77 7.46 -7.47
N THR A 66 27.19 8.65 -7.39
CA THR A 66 25.98 8.86 -6.60
C THR A 66 24.77 8.19 -7.25
N GLU A 67 23.93 7.57 -6.42
CA GLU A 67 22.60 7.07 -6.81
C GLU A 67 21.53 8.17 -6.63
N PHE A 68 21.88 9.33 -6.09
CA PHE A 68 20.97 10.46 -5.92
C PHE A 68 20.98 11.32 -7.19
N HIS A 69 20.14 10.94 -8.14
CA HIS A 69 19.89 11.68 -9.38
C HIS A 69 18.41 11.66 -9.76
N GLU A 70 18.02 12.52 -10.70
CA GLU A 70 16.60 12.76 -11.06
C GLU A 70 15.83 11.47 -11.39
N GLU A 71 16.39 10.56 -12.19
CA GLU A 71 15.69 9.31 -12.54
C GLU A 71 15.42 8.42 -11.31
N ASN A 72 16.33 8.36 -10.33
CA ASN A 72 16.12 7.59 -9.10
C ASN A 72 15.15 8.29 -8.16
N LEU A 73 15.11 9.64 -8.14
CA LEU A 73 14.06 10.40 -7.46
C LEU A 73 12.68 10.07 -8.03
N LEU A 74 12.51 10.20 -9.35
CA LEU A 74 11.25 9.90 -10.03
C LEU A 74 10.83 8.45 -9.78
N GLY A 75 11.76 7.50 -9.92
CA GLY A 75 11.52 6.08 -9.64
C GLY A 75 11.09 5.82 -8.20
N SER A 76 11.79 6.41 -7.22
CA SER A 76 11.49 6.23 -5.80
C SER A 76 10.11 6.78 -5.41
N VAL A 77 9.74 7.97 -5.91
CA VAL A 77 8.41 8.54 -5.66
C VAL A 77 7.32 7.66 -6.27
N LEU A 78 7.52 7.19 -7.50
CA LEU A 78 6.58 6.27 -8.15
C LEU A 78 6.44 4.96 -7.36
N ASP A 79 7.55 4.37 -6.92
CA ASP A 79 7.56 3.15 -6.12
C ASP A 79 6.79 3.31 -4.81
N LEU A 80 7.00 4.42 -4.09
CA LEU A 80 6.25 4.75 -2.88
C LEU A 80 4.74 4.85 -3.15
N PHE A 81 4.35 5.52 -4.24
CA PHE A 81 2.94 5.64 -4.65
C PHE A 81 2.32 4.27 -4.96
N PHE A 82 2.98 3.44 -5.76
CA PHE A 82 2.48 2.11 -6.12
C PHE A 82 2.39 1.19 -4.90
N ALA A 83 3.43 1.16 -4.06
CA ALA A 83 3.48 0.30 -2.90
C ALA A 83 2.44 0.70 -1.84
N GLY A 84 2.32 1.98 -1.53
CA GLY A 84 1.45 2.49 -0.46
C GLY A 84 -0.04 2.53 -0.80
N THR A 85 -0.40 2.76 -2.08
CA THR A 85 -1.80 3.01 -2.43
C THR A 85 -2.63 1.72 -2.55
N GLU A 86 -2.23 0.81 -3.44
CA GLU A 86 -3.07 -0.32 -3.82
C GLU A 86 -3.17 -1.34 -2.67
N THR A 87 -2.05 -1.62 -2.00
CA THR A 87 -1.99 -2.63 -0.93
C THR A 87 -2.81 -2.22 0.30
N THR A 88 -2.63 -0.98 0.77
CA THR A 88 -3.37 -0.44 1.92
C THR A 88 -4.86 -0.33 1.60
N SER A 89 -5.21 0.26 0.45
CA SER A 89 -6.61 0.45 0.04
C SER A 89 -7.36 -0.88 -0.07
N ASN A 90 -6.75 -1.88 -0.71
CA ASN A 90 -7.38 -3.19 -0.87
C ASN A 90 -7.53 -3.93 0.48
N THR A 91 -6.56 -3.79 1.39
CA THR A 91 -6.69 -4.33 2.76
C THR A 91 -7.83 -3.65 3.52
N LEU A 92 -8.00 -2.33 3.41
CA LEU A 92 -9.14 -1.62 4.03
C LEU A 92 -10.48 -2.07 3.44
N ARG A 93 -10.55 -2.32 2.12
CA ARG A 93 -11.75 -2.88 1.50
C ARG A 93 -12.11 -4.24 2.08
N TYR A 94 -11.13 -5.12 2.26
CA TYR A 94 -11.32 -6.40 2.96
C TYR A 94 -11.78 -6.19 4.41
N ALA A 95 -11.15 -5.26 5.12
CA ALA A 95 -11.49 -4.95 6.49
C ALA A 95 -12.98 -4.58 6.62
N PHE A 96 -13.50 -3.69 5.78
CA PHE A 96 -14.90 -3.26 5.83
C PHE A 96 -15.88 -4.36 5.46
N ILE A 97 -15.62 -5.14 4.40
CA ILE A 97 -16.52 -6.23 4.02
C ILE A 97 -16.55 -7.33 5.10
N ILE A 98 -15.41 -7.62 5.75
CA ILE A 98 -15.32 -8.57 6.86
C ILE A 98 -16.09 -8.04 8.07
N MET A 99 -15.96 -6.75 8.43
CA MET A 99 -16.75 -6.16 9.52
C MET A 99 -18.26 -6.21 9.27
N MET A 100 -18.70 -6.06 8.02
CA MET A 100 -20.12 -6.21 7.65
C MET A 100 -20.60 -7.67 7.66
N LYS A 101 -19.71 -8.61 7.33
CA LYS A 101 -19.97 -10.05 7.33
C LYS A 101 -20.12 -10.58 8.76
N TYR A 102 -19.27 -10.10 9.67
CA TYR A 102 -19.16 -10.54 11.07
C TYR A 102 -19.49 -9.38 12.04
N PRO A 103 -20.77 -9.00 12.18
CA PRO A 103 -21.18 -7.86 13.00
C PRO A 103 -20.79 -7.99 14.48
N GLU A 104 -20.71 -9.20 15.01
CA GLU A 104 -20.25 -9.49 16.37
C GLU A 104 -18.77 -9.14 16.59
N VAL A 105 -17.95 -9.22 15.54
CA VAL A 105 -16.55 -8.76 15.57
C VAL A 105 -16.51 -7.24 15.51
N GLN A 106 -17.30 -6.63 14.63
CA GLN A 106 -17.41 -5.17 14.53
C GLN A 106 -17.85 -4.54 15.86
N GLU A 107 -18.81 -5.17 16.56
CA GLU A 107 -19.28 -4.70 17.86
C GLU A 107 -18.18 -4.79 18.93
N LYS A 108 -17.42 -5.88 18.99
CA LYS A 108 -16.31 -6.03 19.93
C LYS A 108 -15.19 -5.02 19.67
N VAL A 109 -14.87 -4.77 18.39
CA VAL A 109 -13.94 -3.71 17.98
C VAL A 109 -14.43 -2.35 18.48
N GLN A 110 -15.69 -2.02 18.23
CA GLN A 110 -16.30 -0.75 18.67
C GLN A 110 -16.25 -0.58 20.19
N ARG A 111 -16.55 -1.64 20.97
CA ARG A 111 -16.46 -1.60 22.44
C ARG A 111 -15.04 -1.33 22.93
N GLU A 112 -14.03 -1.92 22.30
CA GLU A 112 -12.62 -1.68 22.67
C GLU A 112 -12.21 -0.22 22.37
N ILE A 113 -12.62 0.32 21.22
CA ILE A 113 -12.42 1.75 20.89
C ILE A 113 -13.07 2.65 21.95
N ASP A 114 -14.34 2.39 22.28
CA ASP A 114 -15.08 3.22 23.25
C ASP A 114 -14.43 3.19 24.65
N THR A 115 -13.83 2.04 25.01
CA THR A 115 -13.17 1.85 26.31
C THR A 115 -11.83 2.57 26.39
N VAL A 116 -11.00 2.50 25.33
CA VAL A 116 -9.61 3.01 25.36
C VAL A 116 -9.52 4.46 24.90
N VAL A 117 -10.26 4.82 23.85
CA VAL A 117 -10.19 6.14 23.20
C VAL A 117 -11.39 6.99 23.61
N GLY A 118 -12.57 6.40 23.64
CA GLY A 118 -13.84 7.11 23.80
C GLY A 118 -14.21 7.97 22.58
N GLN A 119 -15.16 8.89 22.77
CA GLN A 119 -15.76 9.69 21.70
C GLN A 119 -15.24 11.14 21.63
N ASN A 120 -14.46 11.57 22.63
CA ASN A 120 -14.07 12.98 22.81
C ASN A 120 -12.73 13.34 22.14
N ARG A 121 -11.97 12.35 21.66
CA ARG A 121 -10.68 12.54 21.01
C ARG A 121 -10.48 11.57 19.86
N LEU A 122 -9.54 11.89 18.98
CA LEU A 122 -9.15 10.99 17.90
C LEU A 122 -8.25 9.85 18.44
N PRO A 123 -8.31 8.64 17.83
CA PRO A 123 -7.35 7.58 18.08
C PRO A 123 -5.95 8.00 17.65
N SER A 124 -4.95 7.51 18.37
CA SER A 124 -3.52 7.76 18.13
C SER A 124 -2.75 6.44 18.03
N VAL A 125 -1.54 6.45 17.46
CA VAL A 125 -0.73 5.22 17.30
C VAL A 125 -0.39 4.61 18.67
N GLU A 126 -0.25 5.44 19.68
CA GLU A 126 0.03 5.08 21.06
C GLU A 126 -1.08 4.22 21.68
N ASP A 127 -2.33 4.41 21.23
CA ASP A 127 -3.49 3.64 21.71
C ASP A 127 -3.41 2.17 21.28
N ARG A 128 -2.69 1.85 20.20
CA ARG A 128 -2.58 0.48 19.67
C ARG A 128 -2.13 -0.53 20.73
N SER A 129 -1.16 -0.14 21.55
CA SER A 129 -0.63 -0.99 22.63
C SER A 129 -1.67 -1.40 23.68
N LYS A 130 -2.79 -0.67 23.76
CA LYS A 130 -3.89 -0.87 24.71
C LYS A 130 -5.13 -1.50 24.06
N MET A 131 -5.11 -1.78 22.75
CA MET A 131 -6.25 -2.32 21.99
C MET A 131 -5.89 -3.66 21.34
N PRO A 132 -5.61 -4.71 22.14
CA PRO A 132 -5.16 -6.00 21.62
C PRO A 132 -6.19 -6.70 20.74
N TYR A 133 -7.50 -6.48 20.94
CA TYR A 133 -8.52 -7.12 20.10
C TYR A 133 -8.53 -6.54 18.68
N ILE A 134 -8.46 -5.22 18.54
CA ILE A 134 -8.30 -4.55 17.24
C ILE A 134 -7.01 -4.96 16.57
N ASP A 135 -5.90 -5.03 17.31
CA ASP A 135 -4.63 -5.49 16.75
C ASP A 135 -4.75 -6.92 16.21
N ALA A 136 -5.38 -7.83 16.96
CA ALA A 136 -5.65 -9.19 16.50
C ALA A 136 -6.57 -9.24 15.26
N VAL A 137 -7.62 -8.40 15.21
CA VAL A 137 -8.54 -8.30 14.06
C VAL A 137 -7.80 -7.80 12.82
N ILE A 138 -6.93 -6.80 12.94
CA ILE A 138 -6.12 -6.30 11.82
C ILE A 138 -5.21 -7.41 11.29
N HIS A 139 -4.52 -8.14 12.17
CA HIS A 139 -3.68 -9.27 11.75
C HIS A 139 -4.50 -10.36 11.06
N GLU A 140 -5.70 -10.67 11.56
CA GLU A 140 -6.57 -11.68 10.95
C GLU A 140 -7.10 -11.23 9.58
N ILE A 141 -7.41 -9.93 9.41
CA ILE A 141 -7.76 -9.38 8.10
C ILE A 141 -6.58 -9.51 7.13
N GLN A 142 -5.36 -9.16 7.54
CA GLN A 142 -4.17 -9.29 6.69
C GLN A 142 -3.91 -10.77 6.32
N ARG A 143 -4.01 -11.68 7.30
CA ARG A 143 -3.85 -13.13 7.09
C ARG A 143 -4.91 -13.70 6.14
N PHE A 144 -6.15 -13.24 6.25
CA PHE A 144 -7.25 -13.70 5.40
C PHE A 144 -7.22 -13.09 4.00
N ALA A 145 -6.95 -11.78 3.91
CA ALA A 145 -6.94 -11.06 2.65
C ALA A 145 -5.79 -11.50 1.76
N ASP A 146 -4.63 -11.85 2.36
CA ASP A 146 -3.45 -12.39 1.68
C ASP A 146 -3.16 -11.67 0.35
N ILE A 147 -3.00 -10.34 0.43
CA ILE A 147 -3.02 -9.43 -0.74
C ILE A 147 -1.94 -9.82 -1.76
N LEU A 148 -0.78 -10.28 -1.30
CA LEU A 148 0.36 -10.69 -2.12
C LEU A 148 0.74 -12.16 -1.81
N PRO A 149 -0.04 -13.15 -2.28
CA PRO A 149 0.12 -14.56 -1.89
C PRO A 149 1.46 -15.17 -2.35
N THR A 150 2.06 -14.61 -3.40
CA THR A 150 3.38 -15.01 -3.91
C THR A 150 4.52 -14.11 -3.44
N GLY A 151 4.23 -13.11 -2.61
CA GLY A 151 5.14 -12.02 -2.32
C GLY A 151 5.61 -11.27 -3.58
N LEU A 152 6.69 -10.51 -3.42
CA LEU A 152 7.43 -9.93 -4.55
C LEU A 152 8.46 -10.92 -5.06
N LEU A 153 8.88 -10.77 -6.31
CA LEU A 153 9.92 -11.62 -6.89
C LEU A 153 11.25 -11.31 -6.21
N HIS A 154 11.79 -12.31 -5.50
CA HIS A 154 13.12 -12.25 -4.93
C HIS A 154 14.13 -12.85 -5.90
N ALA A 155 15.40 -12.51 -5.69
CA ALA A 155 16.48 -13.31 -6.22
C ALA A 155 17.73 -13.20 -5.34
N THR A 156 18.72 -14.05 -5.62
CA THR A 156 19.90 -14.20 -4.79
C THR A 156 20.89 -13.05 -5.04
N SER A 157 21.52 -12.50 -4.00
CA SER A 157 22.52 -11.43 -4.17
C SER A 157 23.90 -11.94 -4.64
N LYS A 158 24.06 -13.26 -4.69
CA LYS A 158 25.22 -14.01 -5.18
C LYS A 158 24.79 -15.43 -5.54
N ASP A 159 25.61 -16.13 -6.29
CA ASP A 159 25.38 -17.54 -6.60
C ASP A 159 25.25 -18.35 -5.31
N THR A 160 24.18 -19.12 -5.22
CA THR A 160 23.77 -19.79 -3.99
C THR A 160 23.44 -21.24 -4.29
N THR A 161 24.05 -22.16 -3.54
CA THR A 161 23.61 -23.56 -3.54
C THR A 161 22.54 -23.73 -2.48
N PHE A 162 21.33 -24.07 -2.90
CA PHE A 162 20.20 -24.31 -2.01
C PHE A 162 19.62 -25.69 -2.28
N ARG A 163 19.63 -26.56 -1.26
CA ARG A 163 19.11 -27.94 -1.35
C ARG A 163 19.69 -28.74 -2.54
N GLY A 164 20.97 -28.54 -2.85
CA GLY A 164 21.65 -29.22 -3.96
C GLY A 164 21.45 -28.56 -5.33
N TYR A 165 20.65 -27.51 -5.43
CA TYR A 165 20.45 -26.74 -6.66
C TYR A 165 21.30 -25.48 -6.64
N HIS A 166 21.90 -25.16 -7.78
CA HIS A 166 22.65 -23.92 -7.98
C HIS A 166 21.73 -22.82 -8.50
N ILE A 167 21.66 -21.69 -7.79
CA ILE A 167 20.78 -20.54 -8.09
C ILE A 167 21.65 -19.29 -8.34
N PRO A 168 21.61 -18.70 -9.55
CA PRO A 168 22.43 -17.54 -9.92
C PRO A 168 21.84 -16.20 -9.43
N LYS A 169 22.72 -15.20 -9.23
CA LYS A 169 22.39 -13.88 -8.67
C LYS A 169 21.32 -13.03 -9.43
N ARG A 170 20.26 -12.47 -8.76
CA ARG A 170 19.38 -11.29 -9.14
C ARG A 170 18.72 -10.61 -7.89
N MET A 171 17.97 -9.49 -7.93
CA MET A 171 17.55 -8.73 -6.69
C MET A 171 16.19 -7.96 -6.76
N CYS A 172 15.41 -7.86 -5.65
CA CYS A 172 14.42 -6.79 -5.30
C CYS A 172 13.83 -6.94 -3.84
N ALA A 173 13.40 -5.85 -3.14
CA ALA A 173 12.91 -5.84 -1.73
C ALA A 173 11.93 -4.68 -1.33
N GLY A 174 11.05 -4.88 -0.31
CA GLY A 174 10.41 -3.82 0.53
C GLY A 174 9.09 -4.18 1.30
N GLU A 175 9.01 -4.00 2.64
CA GLU A 175 7.83 -4.35 3.51
C GLU A 175 7.38 -3.25 4.55
N GLY A 176 8.14 -2.17 4.78
CA GLY A 176 8.02 -1.38 6.03
C GLY A 176 6.85 -0.37 6.21
N LEU A 177 6.15 0.10 5.16
CA LEU A 177 5.29 1.30 5.26
C LEU A 177 3.78 1.01 5.51
N ALA A 178 3.29 -0.17 5.13
CA ALA A 178 1.85 -0.47 5.10
C ALA A 178 1.15 -0.55 6.48
N ARG A 179 1.91 -0.72 7.57
CA ARG A 179 1.33 -1.06 8.88
C ARG A 179 0.73 0.12 9.65
N MET A 180 1.18 1.35 9.37
CA MET A 180 0.71 2.56 10.08
C MET A 180 -0.61 3.08 9.51
N GLU A 181 -0.72 3.14 8.18
CA GLU A 181 -1.92 3.65 7.49
C GLU A 181 -3.15 2.78 7.77
N LEU A 182 -2.99 1.45 7.76
CA LEU A 182 -4.06 0.51 8.04
C LEU A 182 -4.66 0.74 9.42
N PHE A 183 -3.82 0.98 10.43
CA PHE A 183 -4.30 1.24 11.77
C PHE A 183 -5.12 2.53 11.82
N LEU A 184 -4.56 3.66 11.35
CA LEU A 184 -5.19 4.97 11.47
C LEU A 184 -6.50 5.08 10.68
N PHE A 185 -6.54 4.63 9.42
CA PHE A 185 -7.76 4.69 8.61
C PHE A 185 -8.85 3.77 9.16
N PHE A 186 -8.48 2.54 9.53
CA PHE A 186 -9.44 1.56 10.03
C PHE A 186 -10.05 2.00 11.36
N THR A 187 -9.23 2.45 12.32
CA THR A 187 -9.73 2.89 13.64
C THR A 187 -10.55 4.17 13.54
N THR A 188 -10.14 5.14 12.72
CA THR A 188 -10.84 6.43 12.58
C THR A 188 -12.25 6.24 12.01
N ILE A 189 -12.40 5.36 11.01
CA ILE A 189 -13.70 5.11 10.38
C ILE A 189 -14.63 4.35 11.33
N LEU A 190 -14.14 3.31 12.01
CA LEU A 190 -14.96 2.51 12.94
C LEU A 190 -15.28 3.22 14.26
N GLN A 191 -14.49 4.23 14.64
CA GLN A 191 -14.84 5.11 15.76
C GLN A 191 -16.17 5.83 15.49
N ARG A 192 -16.36 6.35 14.27
CA ARG A 192 -17.47 7.26 13.94
C ARG A 192 -18.66 6.60 13.27
N PHE A 193 -18.46 5.43 12.66
CA PHE A 193 -19.48 4.80 11.82
C PHE A 193 -19.65 3.32 12.14
N THR A 194 -20.90 2.88 12.07
CA THR A 194 -21.28 1.47 11.94
C THR A 194 -21.51 1.15 10.47
N LEU A 195 -20.78 0.17 9.94
CA LEU A 195 -20.87 -0.23 8.55
C LEU A 195 -21.97 -1.28 8.37
N LYS A 196 -22.91 -1.02 7.46
CA LYS A 196 -24.01 -1.94 7.12
C LYS A 196 -24.00 -2.29 5.62
N PRO A 197 -24.22 -3.55 5.25
CA PRO A 197 -24.32 -3.93 3.84
C PRO A 197 -25.63 -3.44 3.22
N THR A 198 -25.62 -3.19 1.91
CA THR A 198 -26.84 -2.90 1.13
C THR A 198 -27.58 -4.17 0.68
N VAL A 199 -27.00 -5.34 0.93
CA VAL A 199 -27.53 -6.67 0.58
C VAL A 199 -27.60 -7.55 1.83
N ASN A 200 -28.22 -8.73 1.73
CA ASN A 200 -28.25 -9.66 2.85
C ASN A 200 -26.82 -10.12 3.21
N ARG A 201 -26.51 -10.22 4.50
CA ARG A 201 -25.18 -10.62 5.01
C ARG A 201 -24.74 -11.99 4.50
N LYS A 202 -25.68 -12.92 4.28
CA LYS A 202 -25.37 -14.26 3.76
C LYS A 202 -24.76 -14.18 2.35
N ASP A 203 -25.19 -13.19 1.57
CA ASP A 203 -24.81 -13.01 0.17
C ASP A 203 -23.53 -12.18 0.01
N LEU A 204 -22.95 -11.66 1.10
CA LEU A 204 -21.65 -11.01 1.06
C LEU A 204 -20.55 -12.05 0.77
N GLU A 205 -19.95 -11.95 -0.41
CA GLU A 205 -18.81 -12.76 -0.81
C GLU A 205 -17.51 -12.09 -0.37
N ILE A 206 -16.75 -12.78 0.49
CA ILE A 206 -15.45 -12.32 0.99
C ILE A 206 -14.27 -13.04 0.31
N THR A 207 -14.53 -13.93 -0.65
CA THR A 207 -13.48 -14.62 -1.41
C THR A 207 -12.85 -13.67 -2.45
N PRO A 208 -11.54 -13.81 -2.75
CA PRO A 208 -10.88 -12.98 -3.74
C PRO A 208 -11.55 -13.02 -5.12
N GLU A 209 -11.45 -11.90 -5.84
CA GLU A 209 -11.84 -11.82 -7.24
C GLU A 209 -10.93 -12.74 -8.09
N PRO A 210 -11.50 -13.68 -8.88
CA PRO A 210 -10.71 -14.63 -9.64
C PRO A 210 -9.92 -13.94 -10.76
N LYS A 211 -8.82 -14.58 -11.20
CA LYS A 211 -7.96 -14.13 -12.32
C LYS A 211 -7.24 -12.79 -12.09
N THR A 212 -6.86 -12.53 -10.85
CA THR A 212 -6.06 -11.38 -10.44
C THR A 212 -4.65 -11.83 -10.02
N ASN A 213 -3.64 -10.97 -10.18
CA ASN A 213 -2.25 -11.27 -9.77
C ASN A 213 -2.02 -11.06 -8.26
N ALA A 214 -2.99 -10.44 -7.58
CA ALA A 214 -3.00 -10.12 -6.15
C ALA A 214 -4.42 -10.39 -5.63
N SER A 215 -4.58 -10.80 -4.38
CA SER A 215 -5.90 -11.08 -3.81
C SER A 215 -6.71 -9.79 -3.70
N ARG A 216 -7.77 -9.66 -4.48
CA ARG A 216 -8.58 -8.44 -4.55
C ARG A 216 -9.98 -8.63 -3.99
N ALA A 217 -10.40 -7.70 -3.13
CA ALA A 217 -11.77 -7.68 -2.62
C ALA A 217 -12.75 -7.45 -3.77
N ARG A 218 -13.84 -8.21 -3.80
CA ARG A 218 -14.94 -8.00 -4.76
C ARG A 218 -15.56 -6.61 -4.59
N ASN A 219 -16.23 -6.13 -5.63
CA ASN A 219 -16.98 -4.87 -5.54
C ASN A 219 -18.20 -5.06 -4.64
N TYR A 220 -18.40 -4.15 -3.68
CA TYR A 220 -19.55 -4.13 -2.78
C TYR A 220 -20.01 -2.69 -2.54
N LYS A 221 -21.24 -2.54 -2.04
CA LYS A 221 -21.78 -1.26 -1.56
C LYS A 221 -22.06 -1.37 -0.07
N MET A 222 -21.89 -0.27 0.65
CA MET A 222 -22.13 -0.20 2.09
C MET A 222 -22.77 1.13 2.48
N LEU A 223 -23.43 1.12 3.62
CA LEU A 223 -23.92 2.31 4.32
C LEU A 223 -23.02 2.55 5.53
N ALA A 224 -22.50 3.77 5.68
CA ALA A 224 -21.82 4.22 6.88
C ALA A 224 -22.83 4.97 7.77
N VAL A 225 -23.29 4.32 8.83
CA VAL A 225 -24.29 4.89 9.74
C VAL A 225 -23.55 5.54 10.92
N PRO A 226 -23.72 6.85 11.18
CA PRO A 226 -23.09 7.51 12.32
C PRO A 226 -23.37 6.78 13.64
N ARG A 227 -22.36 6.72 14.50
CA ARG A 227 -22.46 6.23 15.88
C ARG A 227 -22.75 7.39 16.84
#